data_AF-A0A9X3BH97-F1
#
_entry.id   AF-A0A9X3BH97-F1
#
_cell.length_a   1.000
_cell.length_b   1.000
_cell.length_c   1.000
_cell.angle_alpha   90.00
_cell.angle_beta   90.00
_cell.angle_gamma   90.00
#
_symmetry.space_group_name_H-M   'P 1'
#
loop_
_entity.id
_entity.type
_entity.pdbx_description
1 polymer ?
#
loop_
_entity_poly.entity_id
_entity_poly.type
_entity_poly.pdbx_seq_one_letter_code
_entity_poly.pdbx_strand_id
1 'polypeptide(L)' 'MHQLKRDGVPVDGFTWYSLQHQVDWDSALREDSGHINQLGLFDLNRNIMPVGKAYKRLIQQWKDILVSENYGLNF' A
#
# COMPACT_ATOMS: atom_id res chain seq x y z
N MET A 1 4.91 -7.30 -8.80
CA MET A 1 6.21 -7.48 -8.11
C MET A 1 6.95 -8.71 -8.63
N HIS A 2 6.37 -9.91 -8.59
CA HIS A 2 6.97 -11.12 -9.19
C HIS A 2 7.44 -10.94 -10.65
N GLN A 3 6.59 -10.39 -11.54
CA GLN A 3 7.00 -10.16 -12.94
C GLN A 3 8.14 -9.13 -13.06
N LEU A 4 8.10 -8.05 -12.27
CA LEU A 4 9.17 -7.05 -12.24
C LEU A 4 10.51 -7.66 -11.80
N LYS A 5 10.50 -8.54 -10.79
CA LYS A 5 11.69 -9.29 -10.39
C LYS A 5 12.21 -10.19 -11.51
N ARG A 6 11.32 -10.90 -12.22
CA ARG A 6 11.69 -11.73 -13.40
C ARG A 6 12.29 -10.90 -14.53
N ASP A 7 11.83 -9.67 -14.70
CA ASP A 7 12.32 -8.73 -15.71
C ASP A 7 13.62 -8.02 -15.26
N GLY A 8 14.20 -8.40 -14.12
CA GLY A 8 15.47 -7.87 -13.62
C GLY A 8 15.35 -6.55 -12.85
N VAL A 9 14.13 -6.11 -12.53
CA VAL A 9 13.91 -4.90 -11.71
C VAL A 9 14.04 -5.27 -10.23
N PRO A 10 14.94 -4.65 -9.46
CA PRO A 10 15.21 -4.98 -8.06
C PRO A 10 14.13 -4.40 -7.13
N VAL A 11 12.93 -4.99 -7.14
CA VAL A 11 11.81 -4.57 -6.29
C VAL A 11 11.72 -5.46 -5.05
N ASP A 12 11.96 -4.88 -3.88
CA ASP A 12 11.93 -5.60 -2.60
C ASP A 12 10.56 -5.54 -1.89
N GLY A 13 9.69 -4.63 -2.31
CA GLY A 13 8.38 -4.46 -1.70
C GLY A 13 7.57 -3.32 -2.31
N PHE A 14 6.41 -3.08 -1.72
CA PHE A 14 5.56 -1.93 -2.02
C PHE A 14 4.75 -1.56 -0.79
N THR A 15 4.28 -0.32 -0.73
CA THR A 15 3.42 0.19 0.34
C THR A 15 2.15 0.77 -0.27
N TRP A 16 1.04 0.62 0.45
CA TRP A 16 -0.20 1.31 0.10
C TRP A 16 -0.17 2.72 0.68
N TYR A 17 -0.35 3.72 -0.19
CA TYR A 17 -0.60 5.08 0.24
C TYR A 17 -2.10 5.38 0.07
N SER A 18 -2.84 5.74 1.12
CA SER A 18 -2.44 6.00 2.51
C SER A 18 -2.94 4.93 3.48
N LEU A 19 -2.42 4.93 4.71
CA LEU A 19 -2.95 4.04 5.77
C LEU A 19 -4.38 4.43 6.16
N GLN A 20 -4.65 5.72 6.34
CA GLN A 20 -5.96 6.27 6.70
C GLN A 20 -6.47 7.22 5.62
N HIS A 21 -7.78 7.48 5.58
CA HIS A 21 -8.32 8.61 4.82
C HIS A 21 -7.54 9.89 5.10
N GLN A 22 -7.50 10.80 4.13
CA GLN A 22 -6.66 11.99 4.21
C GLN A 22 -7.50 13.25 4.06
N VAL A 23 -7.14 14.29 4.81
CA VAL A 23 -7.42 15.66 4.40
C VAL A 23 -6.21 16.09 3.61
N ASP A 24 -6.38 16.32 2.32
CA ASP A 24 -5.28 16.46 1.36
C ASP A 24 -5.29 17.84 0.69
N TRP A 25 -4.28 18.14 -0.12
CA TRP A 25 -4.03 19.46 -0.74
C TRP A 25 -5.00 19.81 -1.88
N ASP A 26 -6.27 19.42 -1.77
CA ASP A 26 -7.29 19.62 -2.81
C ASP A 26 -7.51 21.10 -3.17
N SER A 27 -7.37 21.98 -2.17
CA SER A 27 -7.40 23.44 -2.32
C SER A 27 -6.04 24.07 -2.67
N ALA A 28 -5.01 23.26 -2.95
CA ALA A 28 -3.61 23.69 -3.02
C ALA A 28 -3.17 24.46 -1.74
N LEU A 29 -3.74 24.10 -0.59
CA LEU A 29 -3.62 24.78 0.70
C LEU A 29 -4.00 26.26 0.75
N ARG A 30 -4.81 26.73 -0.18
CA ARG A 30 -5.26 28.14 -0.12
C ARG A 30 -6.26 28.38 1.00
N GLU A 31 -6.92 27.31 1.45
CA GLU A 31 -7.94 27.33 2.50
C GLU A 31 -7.97 25.98 3.23
N ASP A 32 -8.34 26.01 4.51
CA ASP A 32 -8.58 24.82 5.32
C ASP A 32 -9.99 24.28 5.04
N SER A 33 -10.11 23.48 3.96
CA SER A 33 -11.38 22.95 3.45
C SER A 33 -11.92 21.79 4.30
N GLY A 34 -11.06 21.11 5.06
CA GLY A 34 -11.40 19.92 5.84
C GLY A 34 -11.93 18.74 5.01
N HIS A 35 -11.75 18.74 3.68
CA HIS A 35 -12.30 17.70 2.81
C HIS A 35 -11.62 16.35 3.03
N ILE A 36 -12.40 15.32 3.36
CA ILE A 36 -11.88 13.97 3.60
C ILE A 36 -11.88 13.17 2.30
N ASN A 37 -10.69 12.80 1.83
CA ASN A 37 -10.44 11.86 0.75
C ASN A 37 -10.45 10.42 1.27
N GLN A 38 -11.46 9.64 0.84
CA GLN A 38 -11.71 8.27 1.32
C GLN A 38 -10.84 7.20 0.63
N LEU A 39 -9.52 7.40 0.63
CA LEU A 39 -8.57 6.57 -0.15
C LEU A 39 -7.72 5.61 0.73
N GLY A 40 -7.82 5.74 2.05
CA GLY A 40 -7.05 4.95 3.00
C GLY A 40 -7.49 3.48 3.16
N LEU A 41 -6.57 2.65 3.66
CA LEU A 41 -6.89 1.28 4.12
C LEU A 41 -7.84 1.27 5.33
N PHE A 42 -7.85 2.35 6.10
CA PHE A 42 -8.71 2.62 7.24
C PHE A 42 -9.39 3.98 7.08
N ASP A 43 -10.54 4.17 7.73
CA ASP A 43 -11.10 5.50 7.92
C ASP A 43 -10.35 6.29 9.03
N LEU A 44 -10.79 7.53 9.29
CA LEU A 44 -10.18 8.38 10.33
C LEU A 44 -10.38 7.83 11.76
N ASN A 45 -11.43 7.02 11.97
CA ASN A 45 -11.74 6.36 13.24
C ASN A 45 -11.04 4.99 13.38
N ARG A 46 -10.15 4.63 12.44
CA ARG A 46 -9.40 3.37 12.40
C ARG A 46 -10.28 2.13 12.18
N ASN A 47 -11.45 2.30 11.56
CA ASN A 47 -12.21 1.18 11.03
C ASN A 47 -11.62 0.73 9.70
N ILE A 48 -11.46 -0.58 9.52
CA ILE A 48 -10.85 -1.13 8.31
C ILE A 48 -11.80 -1.04 7.11
N MET A 49 -11.30 -0.47 6.01
CA MET A 49 -12.03 -0.35 4.75
C MET A 49 -12.01 -1.68 3.97
N PRO A 50 -12.91 -1.88 2.99
CA PRO A 50 -12.87 -3.06 2.12
C PRO A 50 -11.50 -3.28 1.46
N VAL A 51 -10.85 -2.20 1.01
CA VAL A 51 -9.48 -2.26 0.45
C VAL A 51 -8.43 -2.66 1.48
N GLY A 52 -8.58 -2.25 2.74
CA GLY A 52 -7.77 -2.72 3.87
C GLY A 52 -7.85 -4.23 4.08
N LYS A 53 -9.06 -4.80 3.97
CA LYS A 53 -9.26 -6.26 4.05
C LYS A 53 -8.61 -6.98 2.86
N ALA A 54 -8.74 -6.42 1.65
CA ALA A 54 -8.11 -6.98 0.45
C ALA A 54 -6.57 -6.94 0.53
N TYR A 55 -6.01 -5.81 0.98
CA TYR A 55 -4.57 -5.64 1.17
C TYR A 55 -4.01 -6.60 2.23
N LYS A 56 -4.72 -6.77 3.35
CA LYS A 56 -4.39 -7.77 4.37
C LYS A 56 -4.36 -9.19 3.79
N ARG A 57 -5.38 -9.55 3.00
CA ARG A 57 -5.44 -10.87 2.32
C ARG A 57 -4.29 -11.06 1.35
N LEU A 58 -3.96 -10.03 0.56
CA LEU A 58 -2.83 -10.06 -0.37
C LEU A 58 -1.52 -10.33 0.36
N ILE A 59 -1.23 -9.61 1.44
CA ILE A 59 -0.03 -9.84 2.26
C ILE A 59 -0.02 -11.27 2.79
N GLN A 60 -1.13 -11.76 3.35
CA GLN A 60 -1.22 -13.11 3.90
C GLN A 60 -0.94 -14.20 2.87
N GLN A 61 -1.40 -14.01 1.62
CA GLN A 61 -1.21 -14.99 0.55
C GLN A 61 0.21 -15.00 -0.01
N TRP A 62 0.92 -13.87 0.04
CA TRP A 62 2.19 -13.71 -0.68
C TRP A 62 3.42 -13.58 0.21
N LYS A 63 3.28 -13.25 1.50
CA LYS A 63 4.42 -13.00 2.40
C LYS A 63 5.47 -14.12 2.38
N ASP A 64 5.05 -15.38 2.37
CA ASP A 64 5.96 -16.52 2.47
C ASP A 64 6.67 -16.79 1.12
N ILE A 65 5.98 -16.51 0.00
CA ILE A 65 6.54 -16.58 -1.37
C ILE A 65 7.60 -15.48 -1.56
N LEU A 66 7.32 -14.26 -1.09
CA LEU A 66 8.25 -13.15 -1.21
C LEU A 66 9.53 -13.35 -0.40
N VAL A 67 9.42 -14.01 0.77
CA VAL A 67 10.57 -14.37 1.59
C VAL A 67 11.44 -15.42 0.91
N SER A 68 10.86 -16.45 0.28
CA SER A 68 11.63 -17.48 -0.42
C SER A 68 12.36 -16.95 -1.65
N GLU A 69 11.78 -15.97 -2.36
CA GLU A 69 12.42 -15.31 -3.51
C GLU A 69 13.60 -14.40 -3.16
N ASN A 70 13.70 -13.90 -1.92
CA ASN A 70 14.81 -13.03 -1.52
C ASN A 70 16.17 -13.75 -1.42
N TYR A 71 16.18 -15.08 -1.29
CA TYR A 71 17.41 -15.88 -1.22
C TYR A 71 17.97 -16.27 -2.60
N GLY A 72 17.37 -15.78 -3.69
CA GLY A 72 17.74 -16.13 -5.07
C GLY A 72 18.80 -15.25 -5.74
N LEU A 73 19.26 -14.16 -5.09
CA LEU A 73 20.36 -13.33 -5.61
C LEU A 73 21.71 -13.87 -5.12
N ASN A 74 22.14 -14.99 -5.70
CA ASN A 74 23.55 -15.36 -5.67
C ASN A 74 24.25 -14.59 -6.79
N PHE A 75 24.99 -13.55 -6.43
CA PHE A 75 26.03 -12.97 -7.28
C PHE A 75 27.24 -13.90 -7.32
#